data_AF-A0A3N5UDK8-F1
#
_entry.id   AF-A0A3N5UDK8-F1
#
_cell.length_a   1.000
_cell.length_b   1.000
_cell.length_c   1.000
_cell.angle_alpha   90.00
_cell.angle_beta   90.00
_cell.angle_gamma   90.00
#
_symmetry.space_group_name_H-M   'P 1'
#
loop_
_entity.id
_entity.type
_entity.pdbx_description
1 polymer ?
#
loop_
_entity_poly.entity_id
_entity_poly.type
_entity_poly.pdbx_seq_one_letter_code
_entity_poly.pdbx_strand_id
1 'polypeptide(L)'
;MGTQPHLLLIVKTDVSPEMEEEFNRWYDQEHIPRLLEVPGVISARRGINTGAGPKYIAVYEHESPNVQETDKYKKAVDTEWTRK
;
A
#
# COMPACT_ATOMS: atom_id res chain seq x y z
N MET A 1 -18.41 -12.71 -19.35
CA MET A 1 -17.68 -12.19 -18.19
C MET A 1 -17.35 -10.74 -18.50
N GLY A 2 -18.02 -9.78 -17.84
CA GLY A 2 -17.71 -8.36 -18.04
C GLY A 2 -16.35 -8.04 -17.41
N THR A 3 -15.53 -7.23 -18.06
CA THR A 3 -14.29 -6.70 -17.48
C THR A 3 -14.68 -5.82 -16.30
N GLN A 4 -14.43 -6.30 -15.07
CA GLN A 4 -14.57 -5.46 -13.89
C GLN A 4 -13.47 -4.39 -13.96
N PRO A 5 -13.78 -3.10 -13.81
CA PRO A 5 -12.76 -2.07 -13.87
C PRO A 5 -11.82 -2.22 -12.67
N HIS A 6 -10.54 -2.50 -12.94
CA HIS A 6 -9.48 -2.56 -11.94
C HIS A 6 -8.86 -1.18 -11.76
N LEU A 7 -8.92 -0.63 -10.55
CA LEU A 7 -8.31 0.66 -10.23
C LEU A 7 -6.92 0.43 -9.63
N LEU A 8 -5.92 1.11 -10.18
CA LEU A 8 -4.55 1.08 -9.65
C LEU A 8 -4.28 2.34 -8.84
N LEU A 9 -4.04 2.15 -7.53
CA LEU A 9 -3.48 3.18 -6.66
C LEU A 9 -1.96 3.03 -6.66
N ILE A 10 -1.26 4.10 -7.05
CA ILE A 10 0.20 4.13 -7.09
C ILE A 10 0.70 5.18 -6.11
N VAL A 11 1.51 4.76 -5.16
CA VAL A 11 2.16 5.63 -4.17
C VAL A 11 3.66 5.62 -4.45
N LYS A 12 4.25 6.82 -4.53
CA LYS A 12 5.71 7.00 -4.65
C LYS A 12 6.21 7.69 -3.39
N THR A 13 7.29 7.18 -2.81
CA THR A 13 7.74 7.62 -1.49
C THR A 13 9.26 7.65 -1.40
N ASP A 14 9.79 8.72 -0.83
CA ASP A 14 11.12 8.78 -0.25
C ASP A 14 11.02 8.72 1.26
N VAL A 15 12.02 8.12 1.88
CA VAL A 15 12.13 7.95 3.34
C VAL A 15 13.53 8.39 3.75
N SER A 16 13.66 9.00 4.92
CA SER A 16 14.98 9.35 5.43
C SER A 16 15.80 8.08 5.70
N PRO A 17 17.13 8.12 5.51
CA PRO A 17 17.98 6.93 5.65
C PRO A 17 17.84 6.24 7.02
N GLU A 18 17.66 7.02 8.08
CA GLU A 18 17.51 6.51 9.45
C GLU A 18 16.18 5.77 9.68
N MET A 19 15.14 6.06 8.90
CA MET A 19 13.83 5.39 8.99
C MET A 19 13.67 4.27 7.96
N GLU A 20 14.59 4.12 7.01
CA GLU A 20 14.44 3.24 5.86
C GLU A 20 14.26 1.76 6.24
N GLU A 21 15.08 1.26 7.16
CA GLU A 21 14.98 -0.13 7.61
C GLU A 21 13.64 -0.40 8.30
N GLU A 22 13.20 0.53 9.15
CA GLU A 22 11.92 0.43 9.83
C GLU A 22 10.74 0.51 8.85
N PHE A 23 10.78 1.44 7.91
CA PHE A 23 9.80 1.57 6.83
C PHE A 23 9.67 0.29 6.02
N ASN A 24 10.80 -0.37 5.71
CA ASN A 24 10.82 -1.66 5.03
C ASN A 24 10.10 -2.73 5.84
N ARG A 25 10.45 -2.88 7.13
CA ARG A 25 9.82 -3.87 8.00
C ARG A 25 8.33 -3.63 8.19
N TRP A 26 7.91 -2.38 8.36
CA TRP A 26 6.49 -2.03 8.47
C TRP A 26 5.72 -2.44 7.22
N TYR A 27 6.25 -2.15 6.04
CA TYR A 27 5.62 -2.52 4.76
C TYR A 27 5.42 -4.03 4.64
N ASP A 28 6.47 -4.80 4.95
CA ASP A 28 6.50 -6.24 4.73
C ASP A 28 5.74 -7.04 5.80
N GLN A 29 5.80 -6.57 7.05
CA GLN A 29 5.27 -7.33 8.21
C GLN A 29 3.86 -6.88 8.61
N GLU A 30 3.47 -5.63 8.34
CA GLU A 30 2.19 -5.09 8.79
C GLU A 30 1.35 -4.50 7.66
N HIS A 31 1.87 -3.51 6.93
CA HIS A 31 1.05 -2.70 6.03
C HIS A 31 0.44 -3.52 4.88
N ILE A 32 1.28 -4.21 4.09
CA ILE A 32 0.80 -5.01 2.95
C ILE A 32 -0.05 -6.20 3.43
N PRO A 33 0.40 -7.02 4.40
CA PRO A 33 -0.42 -8.13 4.88
C PRO A 33 -1.82 -7.69 5.33
N ARG A 34 -1.93 -6.58 6.07
CA ARG A 34 -3.23 -6.07 6.53
C ARG A 34 -4.10 -5.56 5.39
N LEU A 35 -3.53 -4.91 4.39
CA LEU A 35 -4.29 -4.44 3.22
C LEU A 35 -4.80 -5.60 2.37
N LEU A 36 -4.05 -6.70 2.25
CA LEU A 36 -4.47 -7.89 1.52
C LEU A 36 -5.67 -8.61 2.17
N GLU A 37 -5.94 -8.38 3.45
CA GLU A 37 -7.12 -8.89 4.15
C GLU A 37 -8.39 -8.02 3.95
N VAL A 38 -8.27 -6.87 3.29
CA VAL A 38 -9.40 -5.95 3.07
C VAL A 38 -10.19 -6.39 1.83
N PRO A 39 -11.51 -6.67 1.94
CA PRO A 39 -12.35 -6.93 0.78
C PRO A 39 -12.31 -5.78 -0.22
N GLY A 40 -12.05 -6.10 -1.49
CA GLY A 40 -11.88 -5.12 -2.56
C GLY A 40 -10.43 -4.75 -2.85
N VAL A 41 -9.46 -5.16 -2.02
CA VAL A 41 -8.03 -5.13 -2.36
C VAL A 41 -7.69 -6.45 -3.06
N ILE A 42 -7.31 -6.35 -4.34
CA ILE A 42 -7.03 -7.50 -5.21
C ILE A 42 -5.57 -7.89 -5.11
N SER A 43 -4.67 -6.90 -5.15
CA SER A 43 -3.24 -7.12 -5.04
C SER A 43 -2.52 -5.90 -4.46
N ALA A 44 -1.37 -6.14 -3.84
CA ALA A 44 -0.47 -5.13 -3.31
C ALA A 44 0.96 -5.55 -3.65
N ARG A 45 1.73 -4.66 -4.29
CA ARG A 45 3.12 -4.91 -4.64
C ARG A 45 3.98 -3.70 -4.34
N ARG A 46 5.21 -3.94 -3.94
CA ARG A 46 6.21 -2.91 -3.67
C ARG A 46 7.43 -3.11 -4.56
N GLY A 47 8.04 -2.01 -4.97
CA GLY A 47 9.25 -1.99 -5.77
C GLY A 47 10.20 -0.89 -5.34
N ILE A 48 11.45 -1.03 -5.78
CA ILE A 48 12.49 -0.01 -5.65
C ILE A 48 12.69 0.60 -7.03
N ASN A 49 12.60 1.93 -7.09
CA ASN A 49 12.94 2.71 -8.26
C ASN A 49 14.46 2.76 -8.42
N THR A 50 14.95 2.35 -9.58
CA THR A 50 16.38 2.38 -9.93
C THR A 50 16.75 3.58 -10.80
N GLY A 51 15.77 4.44 -11.13
CA GLY A 51 15.94 5.65 -11.92
C GLY A 51 15.77 6.92 -11.10
N ALA A 52 15.47 8.02 -11.78
CA ALA A 52 15.20 9.30 -11.13
C ALA A 52 13.84 9.30 -10.38
N GLY A 53 13.76 10.10 -9.32
CA GLY A 53 12.54 10.27 -8.51
C GLY A 53 12.55 9.42 -7.23
N PRO A 54 11.39 9.28 -6.57
CA PRO A 54 11.34 8.64 -5.26
C PRO A 54 11.80 7.18 -5.30
N LYS A 55 12.53 6.77 -4.26
CA LYS A 55 13.17 5.45 -4.15
C LYS A 55 12.17 4.30 -4.13
N TYR A 56 10.98 4.49 -3.56
CA TYR A 56 9.98 3.42 -3.43
C TYR A 56 8.72 3.69 -4.25
N ILE A 57 8.15 2.59 -4.75
CA ILE A 57 6.81 2.55 -5.33
C ILE A 57 5.99 1.44 -4.66
N ALA A 58 4.75 1.75 -4.32
CA ALA A 58 3.74 0.75 -3.95
C ALA A 58 2.58 0.85 -4.93
N VAL A 59 2.11 -0.30 -5.42
CA VAL A 59 1.00 -0.42 -6.36
C VAL A 59 -0.05 -1.32 -5.73
N TYR A 60 -1.25 -0.79 -5.59
CA TYR A 60 -2.42 -1.52 -5.09
C TYR A 60 -3.47 -1.59 -6.18
N GLU A 61 -4.05 -2.76 -6.33
CA GLU A 61 -5.15 -3.00 -7.25
C GLU A 61 -6.44 -3.14 -6.45
N HIS A 62 -7.45 -2.32 -6.79
CA HIS A 62 -8.74 -2.29 -6.12
C HIS A 62 -9.89 -2.60 -7.09
N GLU A 63 -10.94 -3.22 -6.56
CA GLU A 63 -12.19 -3.47 -7.29
C GLU A 63 -12.99 -2.20 -7.63
N SER A 64 -12.75 -1.10 -6.90
CA SER A 64 -13.44 0.19 -7.11
C SER A 64 -12.67 1.35 -6.44
N PRO A 65 -12.95 2.61 -6.79
CA PRO A 65 -12.35 3.77 -6.09
C PRO A 65 -12.72 3.85 -4.60
N ASN A 66 -13.83 3.24 -4.18
CA ASN A 66 -14.38 3.44 -2.83
C ASN A 66 -13.78 2.50 -1.78
N VAL A 67 -12.89 1.58 -2.17
CA VAL A 67 -12.28 0.60 -1.24
C VAL A 67 -11.59 1.30 -0.06
N GLN A 68 -10.92 2.43 -0.31
CA GLN A 68 -10.23 3.20 0.73
C GLN A 68 -11.18 3.91 1.71
N GLU A 69 -12.43 4.11 1.32
CA GLU A 69 -13.43 4.76 2.16
C GLU A 69 -14.07 3.81 3.17
N THR A 70 -13.90 2.49 2.98
CA THR A 70 -14.47 1.46 3.85
C THR A 70 -13.84 1.48 5.24
N ASP A 71 -14.63 1.13 6.25
CA ASP A 71 -14.13 1.02 7.64
C ASP A 71 -13.03 -0.05 7.77
N LYS A 72 -13.11 -1.12 6.98
CA LYS A 72 -12.08 -2.17 6.98
C LYS A 72 -10.75 -1.63 6.48
N TYR A 73 -10.74 -0.88 5.39
CA TYR A 73 -9.51 -0.27 4.87
C TYR A 73 -8.95 0.74 5.88
N LYS A 74 -9.79 1.64 6.39
CA LYS A 74 -9.37 2.65 7.39
C LYS A 74 -8.74 2.00 8.62
N LYS A 75 -9.32 0.93 9.15
CA LYS A 75 -8.76 0.15 10.28
C LYS A 75 -7.50 -0.65 9.91
N ALA A 76 -7.36 -1.08 8.65
CA ALA A 76 -6.17 -1.79 8.20
C ALA A 76 -4.94 -0.88 8.21
N VAL A 77 -5.10 0.39 7.77
CA VAL A 77 -4.00 1.36 7.71
C VAL A 77 -3.77 2.12 9.02
N ASP A 78 -4.77 2.21 9.90
CA ASP A 78 -4.67 2.96 11.17
C ASP A 78 -4.14 2.10 12.33
N THR A 79 -2.83 1.83 12.33
CA THR A 79 -2.13 1.07 13.39
C THR A 79 -1.20 1.97 14.21
N GLU A 80 -0.74 1.49 15.37
CA GLU A 80 0.28 2.22 16.14
C GLU A 80 1.58 2.38 15.36
N TRP A 81 1.99 1.37 14.58
CA TRP A 81 3.22 1.45 13.78
C TRP A 81 3.07 2.42 12.60
N THR A 82 1.92 2.48 11.93
CA THR A 82 1.66 3.49 10.88
C THR A 82 1.71 4.92 11.42
N ARG A 83 1.34 5.12 12.71
CA ARG A 83 1.32 6.44 13.35
C ARG A 83 2.66 6.85 13.97
N LYS A 84 3.65 5.96 13.95
CA LYS A 84 5.00 6.21 14.46
C LYS A 84 5.77 7.13 13.51
#